data_AF-A0A1L9TVX8-F1
#
_entry.id   AF-A0A1L9TVX8-F1
#
_cell.length_a   1.000
_cell.length_b   1.000
_cell.length_c   1.000
_cell.angle_alpha   90.00
_cell.angle_beta   90.00
_cell.angle_gamma   90.00
#
_symmetry.space_group_name_H-M   'P 1'
#
loop_
_entity.id
_entity.type
_entity.pdbx_description
1 polymer ?
#
loop_
_entity_poly.entity_id
_entity_poly.type
_entity_poly.pdbx_seq_one_letter_code
_entity_poly.pdbx_strand_id
1 'polypeptide(L)'
;MLRWRKHSTGSCGTTSKADVCLVFLKNWHEELVARRSLNLDWTANDLVEAIASNCNNTIVITHSGGVNVLPWANHPNVTTVLATDYPGEQSGNAITDILYRKVNPSAKLPYTIAYKGERLCGVANNLR
;
A
#
# COMPACT_ATOMS: atom_id res chain seq x y z
N MET A 1 -28.21 -0.11 -7.76
CA MET A 1 -27.52 -0.41 -6.49
C MET A 1 -26.53 -1.54 -6.74
N LEU A 2 -25.25 -1.21 -6.99
CA LEU A 2 -24.22 -2.22 -7.28
C LEU A 2 -23.75 -2.82 -5.96
N ARG A 3 -24.08 -4.10 -5.76
CA ARG A 3 -23.77 -4.88 -4.57
C ARG A 3 -22.38 -5.50 -4.72
N TRP A 4 -21.40 -4.95 -4.01
CA TRP A 4 -20.09 -5.56 -3.83
C TRP A 4 -20.26 -6.92 -3.12
N ARG A 5 -19.98 -8.04 -3.82
CA ARG A 5 -19.89 -9.35 -3.15
C ARG A 5 -18.57 -9.37 -2.38
N LYS A 6 -18.65 -9.49 -1.05
CA LYS A 6 -17.55 -10.09 -0.28
C LYS A 6 -17.44 -11.53 -0.76
N HIS A 7 -16.30 -11.89 -1.34
CA HIS A 7 -16.02 -13.27 -1.70
C HIS A 7 -15.76 -14.03 -0.40
N SER A 8 -16.81 -14.61 0.19
CA SER A 8 -16.67 -15.68 1.17
C SER A 8 -16.32 -16.94 0.40
N THR A 9 -15.13 -17.49 0.64
CA THR A 9 -14.67 -18.75 0.06
C THR A 9 -15.55 -19.91 0.51
N GLY A 10 -16.62 -20.15 -0.24
CA GLY A 10 -17.33 -21.42 -0.28
C GLY A 10 -16.73 -22.27 -1.40
N SER A 11 -16.12 -23.40 -1.03
CA SER A 11 -15.40 -24.30 -1.93
C SER A 11 -16.36 -25.20 -2.73
N CYS A 12 -16.38 -25.06 -4.06
CA CYS A 12 -16.56 -26.16 -5.01
C CYS A 12 -16.12 -25.66 -6.40
N GLY A 13 -14.91 -26.02 -6.79
CA GLY A 13 -14.17 -25.44 -7.91
C GLY A 13 -12.79 -25.04 -7.39
N THR A 14 -11.75 -25.66 -7.93
CA THR A 14 -10.34 -25.35 -7.67
C THR A 14 -10.17 -23.84 -7.55
N THR A 15 -9.94 -23.33 -6.34
CA THR A 15 -9.54 -21.94 -6.14
C THR A 15 -8.14 -21.86 -6.75
N SER A 16 -8.04 -21.50 -8.03
CA SER A 16 -6.77 -21.17 -8.63
C SER A 16 -6.26 -19.97 -7.84
N LYS A 17 -5.37 -20.24 -6.89
CA LYS A 17 -4.61 -19.21 -6.20
C LYS A 17 -4.05 -18.30 -7.29
N ALA A 18 -4.36 -17.01 -7.23
CA ALA A 18 -3.85 -16.08 -8.22
C ALA A 18 -2.33 -16.13 -8.22
N ASP A 19 -1.72 -16.14 -9.41
CA ASP A 19 -0.26 -16.15 -9.55
C ASP A 19 0.36 -14.84 -9.02
N VAL A 20 -0.42 -13.76 -9.03
CA VAL A 20 -0.04 -12.43 -8.55
C VAL A 20 -1.25 -11.78 -7.87
N CYS A 21 -1.04 -11.16 -6.71
CA CYS A 21 -2.05 -10.38 -6.01
C CYS A 21 -1.68 -8.90 -6.00
N LEU A 22 -2.55 -8.06 -6.56
CA LEU A 22 -2.38 -6.60 -6.55
C LEU A 22 -3.19 -6.00 -5.39
N VAL A 23 -2.53 -5.25 -4.53
CA VAL A 23 -3.17 -4.58 -3.38
C VAL A 23 -2.99 -3.09 -3.51
N PHE A 24 -4.11 -2.37 -3.70
CA PHE A 24 -4.12 -0.91 -3.78
C PHE A 24 -4.46 -0.33 -2.42
N LEU A 25 -3.54 0.45 -1.87
CA LEU A 25 -3.71 1.15 -0.60
C LEU A 25 -3.86 2.63 -0.88
N LYS A 26 -4.67 3.31 -0.08
CA LYS A 26 -4.75 4.76 -0.09
C LYS A 26 -4.52 5.31 1.31
N ASN A 27 -4.05 6.54 1.36
CA ASN A 27 -4.07 7.33 2.58
C ASN A 27 -4.87 8.62 2.39
N TRP A 28 -5.50 9.09 3.44
CA TRP A 28 -6.29 10.30 3.52
C TRP A 28 -5.41 11.48 3.90
N HIS A 29 -5.44 12.52 3.08
CA HIS A 29 -4.72 13.77 3.26
C HIS A 29 -5.68 14.93 3.04
N GLU A 30 -5.57 15.93 3.90
CA GLU A 30 -6.34 17.17 3.85
C GLU A 30 -5.38 18.35 3.96
N GLU A 31 -5.76 19.48 3.37
CA GLU A 31 -5.11 20.75 3.68
C GLU A 31 -5.50 21.19 5.10
N LEU A 32 -4.62 21.93 5.78
CA LEU A 32 -4.84 22.52 7.11
C LEU A 32 -5.00 21.52 8.27
N VAL A 33 -5.13 20.22 7.99
CA VAL A 33 -5.24 19.16 9.00
C VAL A 33 -4.08 18.18 8.86
N ALA A 34 -3.17 18.22 9.83
CA ALA A 34 -2.07 17.26 9.89
C ALA A 34 -2.58 15.87 10.28
N ARG A 35 -1.98 14.85 9.67
CA ARG A 35 -2.18 13.46 10.07
C ARG A 35 -1.68 13.23 11.49
N ARG A 36 -2.43 12.43 12.25
CA ARG A 36 -2.08 12.06 13.63
C ARG A 36 -1.11 10.87 13.72
N SER A 37 -0.95 10.14 12.62
CA SER A 37 -0.11 8.94 12.52
C SER A 37 0.47 8.79 11.11
N LEU A 38 1.64 8.18 11.04
CA LEU A 38 2.30 7.75 9.79
C LEU A 38 1.81 6.37 9.31
N ASN A 39 0.97 5.68 10.09
CA ASN A 39 0.30 4.47 9.62
C ASN A 39 -0.66 4.82 8.47
N LEU A 40 -0.82 3.87 7.56
CA LEU A 40 -1.90 3.91 6.58
C LEU A 40 -3.26 3.90 7.29
N ASP A 41 -4.24 4.59 6.72
CA ASP A 41 -5.56 4.73 7.32
C ASP A 41 -6.34 3.40 7.39
N TRP A 42 -7.24 3.35 8.37
CA TRP A 42 -8.11 2.21 8.66
C TRP A 42 -7.32 0.90 8.88
N THR A 43 -7.71 -0.18 8.21
CA THR A 43 -7.14 -1.53 8.34
C THR A 43 -6.29 -1.88 7.12
N ALA A 44 -5.66 -0.88 6.48
CA ALA A 44 -4.88 -1.07 5.27
C ALA A 44 -3.68 -2.02 5.48
N ASN A 45 -2.99 -1.91 6.62
CA ASN A 45 -1.89 -2.81 6.96
C ASN A 45 -2.37 -4.25 7.14
N ASP A 46 -3.45 -4.45 7.90
CA ASP A 46 -4.04 -5.77 8.15
C ASP A 46 -4.50 -6.44 6.84
N LEU A 47 -5.01 -5.64 5.89
CA LEU A 47 -5.39 -6.13 4.57
C LEU A 47 -4.20 -6.69 3.80
N VAL A 48 -3.05 -6.01 3.83
CA VAL A 48 -1.83 -6.49 3.17
C VAL A 48 -1.37 -7.79 3.82
N GLU A 49 -1.32 -7.85 5.15
CA GLU A 49 -0.91 -9.06 5.87
C GLU A 49 -1.82 -10.26 5.57
N ALA A 50 -3.14 -10.04 5.54
CA ALA A 50 -4.11 -11.08 5.22
C ALA A 50 -3.95 -11.60 3.78
N ILE A 51 -3.68 -10.71 2.82
CA ILE A 51 -3.45 -11.10 1.43
C ILE A 51 -2.09 -11.79 1.27
N ALA A 52 -1.04 -11.22 1.84
CA ALA A 52 0.31 -11.77 1.78
C ALA A 52 0.40 -13.14 2.48
N SER A 53 -0.43 -13.42 3.48
CA SER A 53 -0.53 -14.76 4.09
C SER A 53 -1.13 -15.80 3.16
N ASN A 54 -1.99 -15.39 2.23
CA ASN A 54 -2.69 -16.29 1.30
C ASN A 54 -2.08 -16.31 -0.11
N CYS A 55 -1.27 -15.32 -0.46
CA CYS A 55 -0.71 -15.10 -1.79
C CYS A 55 0.80 -14.92 -1.74
N ASN A 56 1.55 -15.79 -2.41
CA ASN A 56 3.02 -15.82 -2.32
C ASN A 56 3.71 -14.73 -3.18
N ASN A 57 2.93 -14.03 -4.02
CA ASN A 57 3.44 -12.98 -4.89
C ASN A 57 2.51 -11.77 -4.81
N THR A 58 2.74 -10.94 -3.80
CA THR A 58 1.92 -9.77 -3.52
C THR A 58 2.66 -8.50 -3.95
N ILE A 59 2.03 -7.75 -4.85
CA ILE A 59 2.49 -6.43 -5.28
C ILE A 59 1.59 -5.40 -4.60
N VAL A 60 2.21 -4.51 -3.82
CA VAL A 60 1.48 -3.47 -3.10
C VAL A 60 1.70 -2.13 -3.77
N ILE A 61 0.61 -1.44 -4.09
CA ILE A 61 0.60 -0.15 -4.79
C ILE A 61 0.02 0.88 -3.83
N THR A 62 0.78 1.93 -3.54
CA THR A 62 0.43 2.93 -2.51
C THR A 62 0.06 4.26 -3.14
N HIS A 63 -1.22 4.63 -3.02
CA HIS A 63 -1.78 5.93 -3.40
C HIS A 63 -1.84 6.83 -2.16
N SER A 64 -0.69 7.27 -1.70
CA SER A 64 -0.55 8.01 -0.45
C SER A 64 0.51 9.08 -0.59
N GLY A 65 0.19 10.31 -0.20
CA GLY A 65 1.18 11.38 -0.14
C GLY A 65 2.07 11.29 1.10
N GLY A 66 3.32 11.74 0.95
CA GLY A 66 4.25 11.88 2.08
C GLY A 66 4.63 10.55 2.74
N VAL A 67 5.15 10.65 3.96
CA VAL A 67 5.74 9.50 4.65
C VAL A 67 4.66 8.57 5.21
N ASN A 68 4.78 7.28 4.91
CA ASN A 68 3.94 6.22 5.46
C ASN A 68 4.84 5.09 5.96
N VAL A 69 4.54 4.55 7.13
CA VAL A 69 5.25 3.35 7.60
C VAL A 69 4.62 2.10 7.02
N LEU A 70 5.48 1.18 6.59
CA LEU A 70 5.10 -0.02 5.85
C LEU A 70 5.56 -1.27 6.64
N PRO A 71 4.86 -1.64 7.73
CA PRO A 71 5.30 -2.72 8.62
C PRO A 71 5.40 -4.08 7.91
N TRP A 72 4.58 -4.29 6.89
CA TRP A 72 4.54 -5.49 6.04
C TRP A 72 5.59 -5.49 4.92
N ALA A 73 6.42 -4.44 4.77
CA ALA A 73 7.40 -4.36 3.69
C ALA A 73 8.46 -5.48 3.71
N ASN A 74 8.74 -6.03 4.90
CA ASN A 74 9.67 -7.15 5.07
C ASN A 74 8.98 -8.53 5.01
N HIS A 75 7.69 -8.59 4.70
CA HIS A 75 6.96 -9.84 4.60
C HIS A 75 7.46 -10.66 3.40
N PRO A 76 7.79 -11.96 3.55
CA PRO A 76 8.44 -12.75 2.49
C PRO A 76 7.62 -12.87 1.19
N ASN A 77 6.29 -12.80 1.32
CA ASN A 77 5.37 -12.88 0.18
C ASN A 77 5.06 -11.52 -0.48
N VAL A 78 5.60 -10.41 0.04
CA VAL A 78 5.50 -9.09 -0.60
C VAL A 78 6.72 -8.92 -1.50
N THR A 79 6.50 -9.05 -2.80
CA THR A 79 7.58 -9.10 -3.80
C THR A 79 7.92 -7.73 -4.35
N THR A 80 6.99 -6.79 -4.32
CA THR A 80 7.19 -5.43 -4.86
C THR A 80 6.30 -4.42 -4.16
N VAL A 81 6.86 -3.24 -3.88
CA VAL A 81 6.11 -2.07 -3.41
C VAL A 81 6.27 -0.95 -4.44
N LEU A 82 5.15 -0.48 -4.98
CA LEU A 82 5.09 0.66 -5.89
C LEU A 82 4.54 1.88 -5.15
N ALA A 83 5.40 2.86 -4.92
CA ALA A 83 5.01 4.17 -4.40
C ALA A 83 4.59 5.07 -5.56
N THR A 84 3.30 5.39 -5.66
CA THR A 84 2.75 6.20 -6.77
C THR A 84 2.18 7.54 -6.31
N ASP A 85 2.33 7.88 -5.03
CA ASP A 85 1.80 9.10 -4.40
C ASP A 85 0.33 9.36 -4.81
N TYR A 86 0.06 10.44 -5.55
CA TYR A 86 -1.25 10.70 -6.16
C TYR A 86 -1.09 10.81 -7.69
N PRO A 87 -1.20 9.69 -8.42
CA PRO A 87 -0.78 9.58 -9.83
C PRO A 87 -1.75 10.21 -10.86
N GLY A 88 -2.78 10.93 -10.40
CA GLY A 88 -3.73 11.64 -11.25
C GLY A 88 -4.62 10.75 -12.14
N GLU A 89 -5.28 11.38 -13.12
CA GLU A 89 -6.28 10.74 -13.99
C GLU A 89 -5.74 9.57 -14.82
N GLN A 90 -4.45 9.55 -15.12
CA GLN A 90 -3.79 8.50 -15.92
C GLN A 90 -3.15 7.40 -15.06
N SER A 91 -3.49 7.34 -13.77
CA SER A 91 -2.93 6.40 -12.80
C SER A 91 -2.92 4.94 -13.26
N GLY A 92 -4.05 4.44 -13.76
CA GLY A 92 -4.16 3.06 -14.24
C GLY A 92 -3.16 2.77 -15.36
N ASN A 93 -3.11 3.64 -16.38
CA ASN A 93 -2.20 3.51 -17.52
C ASN A 93 -0.73 3.57 -17.09
N ALA A 94 -0.39 4.52 -16.22
CA ALA A 94 0.97 4.67 -15.72
C ALA A 94 1.42 3.44 -14.92
N ILE A 95 0.57 2.90 -14.06
CA ILE A 95 0.86 1.70 -13.27
C ILE A 95 1.00 0.48 -14.18
N THR A 96 0.10 0.29 -15.14
CA THR A 96 0.21 -0.83 -16.08
C THR A 96 1.46 -0.74 -16.94
N ASP A 97 1.86 0.46 -17.37
CA ASP A 97 3.06 0.64 -18.17
C ASP A 97 4.33 0.23 -17.41
N ILE A 98 4.39 0.43 -16.09
CA ILE A 98 5.48 -0.07 -15.24
C ILE A 98 5.38 -1.58 -15.03
N LEU A 99 4.20 -2.09 -14.65
CA LEU A 99 4.01 -3.52 -14.34
C LEU A 99 4.28 -4.43 -15.55
N TYR A 100 3.89 -3.98 -16.75
CA TYR A 100 4.13 -4.69 -18.00
C TYR A 100 5.44 -4.27 -18.69
N ARG A 101 6.29 -3.50 -18.00
CA ARG A 101 7.63 -3.11 -18.48
C ARG A 101 7.60 -2.37 -19.83
N LYS A 102 6.53 -1.63 -20.10
CA LYS A 102 6.50 -0.65 -21.21
C LYS A 102 7.33 0.59 -20.88
N VAL A 103 7.44 0.93 -19.60
CA VAL A 103 8.31 1.97 -19.05
C VAL A 103 9.11 1.40 -17.88
N ASN A 104 10.39 1.78 -17.75
CA ASN A 104 11.21 1.43 -16.58
C ASN A 104 11.03 2.47 -15.46
N PRO A 105 10.87 2.07 -14.19
CA PRO A 105 10.77 3.01 -13.08
C PRO A 105 12.10 3.74 -12.86
N SER A 106 12.06 5.08 -12.83
CA SER A 106 13.26 5.94 -12.68
C SER A 106 13.17 6.93 -11.52
N ALA A 107 12.04 6.99 -10.83
CA ALA A 107 11.82 7.93 -9.73
C ALA A 107 12.75 7.64 -8.53
N LYS A 108 13.09 8.70 -7.80
CA LYS A 108 13.77 8.66 -6.50
C LYS A 108 12.86 9.31 -5.46
N LEU A 109 12.88 8.79 -4.24
CA LEU A 109 12.07 9.34 -3.16
C LEU A 109 12.54 10.77 -2.82
N PRO A 110 11.63 11.76 -2.83
CA PRO A 110 11.98 13.13 -2.45
C PRO A 110 12.00 13.33 -0.92
N TYR A 111 11.66 12.30 -0.15
CA TYR A 111 11.63 12.29 1.31
C TYR A 111 12.14 10.97 1.89
N THR A 112 12.54 10.99 3.15
CA THR A 112 12.96 9.78 3.89
C THR A 112 11.75 9.07 4.48
N ILE A 113 11.64 7.76 4.27
CA ILE A 113 10.62 6.93 4.90
C ILE A 113 11.14 6.43 6.24
N ALA A 114 10.43 6.74 7.33
CA ALA A 114 10.78 6.27 8.66
C ALA A 114 10.49 4.77 8.80
N TYR A 115 11.39 4.04 9.46
CA TYR A 115 11.20 2.61 9.72
C TYR A 115 10.10 2.34 10.76
N LYS A 116 9.90 3.26 11.70
CA LYS A 116 8.84 3.22 12.71
C LYS A 116 8.11 4.56 12.76
N GLY A 117 6.79 4.48 12.81
CA GLY A 117 5.94 5.66 12.90
C GLY A 117 5.65 5.96 14.35
N GLU A 118 6.48 6.78 14.98
CA GLU A 118 6.10 7.38 16.26
C GLU A 118 5.07 8.48 16.01
N ARG A 119 4.21 8.75 17.00
CA ARG A 119 3.18 9.80 16.92
C ARG A 119 3.87 11.12 16.58
N LEU A 120 3.51 11.74 15.45
CA LEU A 120 4.06 13.03 15.05
C LEU A 120 3.73 14.17 16.03
N CYS A 121 2.84 13.94 16.99
CA CYS A 121 2.66 14.79 18.17
C CYS A 121 3.48 14.23 19.37
N GLY A 122 4.80 14.46 19.40
CA GLY A 122 5.57 14.05 20.59
C GLY A 122 7.10 14.05 20.58
N VAL A 123 7.79 14.34 19.47
CA VAL A 123 9.28 14.29 19.44
C VAL A 123 9.96 15.34 20.35
N ALA A 124 9.19 16.22 21.01
CA ALA A 124 9.73 17.23 21.94
C ALA A 124 9.89 16.78 23.41
N ASN A 125 9.37 15.62 23.84
CA ASN A 125 9.34 15.30 25.28
C ASN A 125 10.36 14.27 25.78
N ASN A 126 11.21 13.69 24.94
CA ASN A 126 12.21 12.70 25.38
C ASN A 126 13.55 12.78 24.63
N LEU A 127 14.01 14.00 24.33
CA LEU A 127 15.44 14.25 24.14
C LEU A 127 15.96 14.97 25.39
N ARG A 128 16.21 14.18 26.43
CA ARG A 128 17.06 14.53 27.56
C ARG A 128 18.08 13.42 27.75
#